data_AF-A0A821JBH1-F1
#
_entry.id   AF-A0A821JBH1-F1
#
_cell.length_a   1.000
_cell.length_b   1.000
_cell.length_c   1.000
_cell.angle_alpha   90.00
_cell.angle_beta   90.00
_cell.angle_gamma   90.00
#
_symmetry.space_group_name_H-M   'P 1'
#
loop_
_entity.id
_entity.type
_entity.pdbx_description
1 polymer ?
#
loop_
_entity_poly.entity_id
_entity_poly.type
_entity_poly.pdbx_seq_one_letter_code
_entity_poly.pdbx_strand_id
1 'polypeptide(L)'
;MNHYYRSPSNDQNQIPKRIKDAITSSCVEFVAQDSQSFKLLEGSGFVRLAKQLFDTGSILSSTTNIEIEDLLPDPTTYGYYKEKLIKLCQSMDSFCVTVDFWTESYTGLSYCGLSLNHIDPTFYSQSFLLGCFPYEMENKRALTIRSFVEDILNDFGLKLNEEKLIMSDNEPTMKCTFNLNSQELFVDVKQIVSSVRQMHKQRNLSKKLVLYSDTRFSGAYAMLVVFQDVYDELGKILDSKLLTAYSRIDEDLLRDICEFLFPFDTAIHTLSDSKRPTLHRVVPLKQFLINKCNINNDDKEGLKQLKALLGMKFEKG
;
A
#
# COMPACT_ATOMS: atom_id res chain seq x y z
N MET A 1 -19.40 33.99 -61.18
CA MET A 1 -18.95 33.11 -60.08
C MET A 1 -19.20 33.88 -58.79
N ASN A 2 -20.34 33.61 -58.15
CA ASN A 2 -20.76 34.26 -56.90
C ASN A 2 -19.98 33.65 -55.74
N HIS A 3 -19.23 34.46 -55.00
CA HIS A 3 -18.84 34.09 -53.64
C HIS A 3 -19.20 35.23 -52.69
N TYR A 4 -20.31 35.00 -51.99
CA TYR A 4 -20.67 35.68 -50.75
C TYR A 4 -19.52 35.58 -49.75
N TYR A 5 -18.88 36.70 -49.42
CA TYR A 5 -18.24 36.83 -48.12
C TYR A 5 -19.24 37.46 -47.17
N ARG A 6 -19.80 36.63 -46.28
CA ARG A 6 -20.52 37.08 -45.09
C ARG A 6 -19.58 37.96 -44.26
N SER A 7 -20.01 39.18 -43.97
CA SER A 7 -19.41 40.00 -42.92
C SER A 7 -19.52 39.27 -41.58
N PRO A 8 -18.45 39.15 -40.77
CA PRO A 8 -18.59 38.76 -39.38
C PRO A 8 -19.08 39.98 -38.61
N SER A 9 -20.33 39.91 -38.15
CA SER A 9 -20.86 40.71 -37.05
C SER A 9 -19.99 40.48 -35.81
N ASN A 10 -19.16 41.46 -35.46
CA ASN A 10 -18.20 41.38 -34.38
C ASN A 10 -18.59 42.34 -33.24
N ASP A 11 -19.78 42.15 -32.70
CA ASP A 11 -20.13 42.71 -31.38
C ASP A 11 -19.82 41.64 -30.32
N GLN A 12 -18.52 41.40 -30.08
CA GLN A 12 -18.08 40.76 -28.85
C GLN A 12 -17.89 41.86 -27.80
N ASN A 13 -18.80 41.91 -26.82
CA ASN A 13 -18.62 42.71 -25.61
C ASN A 13 -17.25 42.40 -24.98
N GLN A 14 -16.26 43.25 -25.22
CA GLN A 14 -14.96 43.10 -24.58
C GLN A 14 -15.10 43.40 -23.09
N ILE A 15 -14.73 42.43 -22.26
CA ILE A 15 -14.69 42.59 -20.80
C ILE A 15 -13.77 43.78 -20.48
N PRO A 16 -14.23 44.79 -19.70
CA PRO A 16 -13.41 45.94 -19.37
C PRO A 16 -12.08 45.52 -18.73
N LYS A 17 -10.97 46.13 -19.20
CA LYS A 17 -9.61 45.79 -18.77
C LYS A 17 -9.47 45.75 -17.24
N ARG A 18 -10.06 46.73 -16.55
CA ARG A 18 -10.04 46.83 -15.08
C ARG A 18 -10.61 45.58 -14.39
N ILE A 19 -11.70 45.00 -14.92
CA ILE A 19 -12.31 43.80 -14.35
C ILE A 19 -11.42 42.59 -14.59
N LYS A 20 -10.86 42.47 -15.80
CA LYS A 20 -9.94 41.39 -16.16
C LYS A 20 -8.68 41.41 -15.29
N ASP A 21 -8.12 42.57 -15.04
CA ASP A 21 -6.93 42.74 -14.20
C ASP A 21 -7.23 42.33 -12.75
N ALA A 22 -8.39 42.72 -12.20
CA ALA A 22 -8.80 42.35 -10.84
C ALA A 22 -9.00 40.84 -10.66
N ILE A 23 -9.65 40.16 -11.61
CA ILE A 23 -9.80 38.69 -11.60
C ILE A 23 -8.43 38.02 -11.69
N THR A 24 -7.54 38.54 -12.55
CA THR A 24 -6.18 37.99 -12.71
C THR A 24 -5.40 38.08 -11.40
N SER A 25 -5.42 39.23 -10.72
CA SER A 25 -4.78 39.39 -9.41
C SER A 25 -5.36 38.43 -8.38
N SER A 26 -6.69 38.28 -8.32
CA SER A 26 -7.35 37.35 -7.38
C SER A 26 -6.95 35.90 -7.63
N CYS A 27 -6.84 35.48 -8.89
CA CYS A 27 -6.37 34.14 -9.24
C CYS A 27 -4.90 33.90 -8.84
N VAL A 28 -4.04 34.91 -8.99
CA VAL A 28 -2.63 34.82 -8.58
C VAL A 28 -2.52 34.76 -7.06
N GLU A 29 -3.29 35.57 -6.34
CA GLU A 29 -3.35 35.55 -4.88
C GLU A 29 -3.86 34.21 -4.36
N PHE A 30 -4.94 33.66 -4.92
CA PHE A 30 -5.44 32.33 -4.61
C PHE A 30 -4.35 31.26 -4.76
N VAL A 31 -3.65 31.24 -5.91
CA VAL A 31 -2.58 30.27 -6.14
C VAL A 31 -1.43 30.43 -5.15
N ALA A 32 -1.04 31.67 -4.84
CA ALA A 32 0.09 31.96 -3.95
C ALA A 32 -0.23 31.71 -2.48
N GLN A 33 -1.41 32.11 -2.00
CA GLN A 33 -1.84 31.94 -0.62
C GLN A 33 -2.13 30.48 -0.29
N ASP A 34 -2.79 29.77 -1.21
CA ASP A 34 -3.21 28.38 -0.99
C ASP A 34 -2.18 27.36 -1.47
N SER A 35 -0.99 27.84 -1.88
CA SER A 35 0.11 27.02 -2.42
C SER A 35 -0.34 26.05 -3.51
N GLN A 36 -1.22 26.50 -4.40
CA GLN A 36 -1.77 25.70 -5.49
C GLN A 36 -0.86 25.75 -6.73
N SER A 37 -1.13 24.89 -7.71
CA SER A 37 -0.48 24.97 -9.02
C SER A 37 -1.18 26.00 -9.92
N PHE A 38 -0.44 26.85 -10.63
CA PHE A 38 -1.01 27.72 -11.68
C PHE A 38 -1.80 26.95 -12.75
N LYS A 39 -1.44 25.69 -13.00
CA LYS A 39 -2.15 24.81 -13.94
C LYS A 39 -3.59 24.51 -13.51
N LEU A 40 -3.91 24.67 -12.22
CA LEU A 40 -5.27 24.53 -11.69
C LEU A 40 -6.25 25.48 -12.39
N LEU A 41 -5.81 26.71 -12.67
CA LEU A 41 -6.63 27.76 -13.29
C LEU A 41 -7.01 27.43 -14.75
N GLU A 42 -6.24 26.57 -15.42
CA GLU A 42 -6.52 26.08 -16.77
C GLU A 42 -7.48 24.88 -16.77
N GLY A 43 -7.71 24.27 -15.60
CA GLY A 43 -8.51 23.07 -15.46
C GLY A 43 -9.98 23.30 -15.79
N SER A 44 -10.57 22.40 -16.59
CA SER A 44 -11.99 22.49 -16.97
C SER A 44 -12.94 22.49 -15.76
N GLY A 45 -12.55 21.86 -14.65
CA GLY A 45 -13.29 21.90 -13.39
C GLY A 45 -13.34 23.29 -12.77
N PHE A 46 -12.20 23.97 -12.68
CA PHE A 46 -12.11 25.34 -12.18
C PHE A 46 -12.90 26.31 -13.07
N VAL A 47 -12.78 26.21 -14.39
CA VAL A 47 -13.55 27.04 -15.33
C VAL A 47 -15.06 26.85 -15.16
N ARG A 48 -15.52 25.60 -14.97
CA ARG A 48 -16.94 25.32 -14.69
C ARG A 48 -17.41 25.94 -13.37
N LEU A 49 -16.60 25.84 -12.31
CA LEU A 49 -16.90 26.46 -11.02
C LEU A 49 -16.97 27.98 -11.13
N ALA A 50 -15.95 28.61 -11.73
CA ALA A 50 -15.90 30.06 -11.93
C ALA A 50 -17.12 30.56 -12.73
N LYS A 51 -17.52 29.82 -13.77
CA LYS A 51 -18.74 30.12 -14.52
C LYS A 51 -19.99 30.02 -13.65
N GLN A 52 -20.14 28.94 -12.87
CA GLN A 52 -21.29 28.75 -11.99
C GLN A 52 -21.39 29.86 -10.93
N LEU A 53 -20.26 30.27 -10.35
CA LEU A 53 -20.20 31.38 -9.38
C LEU A 53 -20.60 32.71 -10.03
N PHE A 54 -20.11 32.98 -11.24
CA PHE A 54 -20.48 34.18 -12.00
C PHE A 54 -21.98 34.21 -12.35
N ASP A 55 -22.50 33.10 -12.87
CA ASP A 55 -23.91 32.95 -13.23
C ASP A 55 -24.80 33.13 -11.97
N THR A 56 -24.40 32.54 -10.84
CA THR A 56 -25.10 32.67 -9.55
C THR A 56 -25.07 34.11 -9.05
N GLY A 57 -23.92 34.79 -9.11
CA GLY A 57 -23.79 36.20 -8.75
C GLY A 57 -24.68 37.11 -9.60
N SER A 58 -24.90 36.78 -10.87
CA SER A 58 -25.80 37.54 -11.74
C SER A 58 -27.26 37.46 -11.29
N ILE A 59 -27.70 36.28 -10.83
CA ILE A 59 -29.05 36.03 -10.30
C ILE A 59 -29.24 36.75 -8.97
N LEU A 60 -28.24 36.68 -8.12
CA LEU A 60 -28.27 37.22 -6.77
C LEU A 60 -27.99 38.73 -6.68
N SER A 61 -27.80 39.40 -7.82
CA SER A 61 -27.44 40.83 -7.94
C SER A 61 -28.38 41.81 -7.21
N SER A 62 -29.61 41.40 -6.90
CA SER A 62 -30.62 42.20 -6.17
C SER A 62 -30.70 41.89 -4.67
N THR A 63 -29.98 40.87 -4.20
CA THR A 63 -29.98 40.46 -2.79
C THR A 63 -28.88 41.20 -2.04
N THR A 64 -29.25 41.97 -1.02
CA THR A 64 -28.31 42.64 -0.13
C THR A 64 -27.93 41.71 1.03
N ASN A 65 -26.63 41.54 1.30
CA ASN A 65 -26.04 40.70 2.36
C ASN A 65 -25.99 39.20 2.05
N ILE A 66 -25.19 38.81 1.06
CA ILE A 66 -24.77 37.41 0.89
C ILE A 66 -23.33 37.29 1.37
N GLU A 67 -23.10 36.42 2.34
CA GLU A 67 -21.75 35.97 2.72
C GLU A 67 -21.31 34.91 1.70
N ILE A 68 -20.12 35.06 1.12
CA ILE A 68 -19.64 34.15 0.06
C ILE A 68 -19.40 32.75 0.62
N GLU A 69 -19.05 32.69 1.90
CA GLU A 69 -18.85 31.48 2.70
C GLU A 69 -20.11 30.60 2.71
N ASP A 70 -21.31 31.20 2.68
CA ASP A 70 -22.58 30.47 2.65
C ASP A 70 -22.90 29.83 1.29
N LEU A 71 -22.28 30.35 0.21
CA LEU A 71 -22.40 29.75 -1.13
C LEU A 71 -21.50 28.54 -1.32
N LEU A 72 -20.43 28.47 -0.52
CA LEU A 72 -19.52 27.34 -0.54
C LEU A 72 -20.08 26.22 0.34
N PRO A 73 -19.89 24.95 -0.06
CA PRO A 73 -20.33 23.84 0.78
C PRO A 73 -19.62 23.90 2.14
N ASP A 74 -20.38 23.82 3.23
CA ASP A 74 -19.83 23.66 4.58
C ASP A 74 -18.84 22.46 4.61
N PRO A 75 -17.76 22.49 5.40
CA PRO A 75 -16.84 21.35 5.56
C PRO A 75 -17.53 19.99 5.78
N THR A 76 -18.69 19.95 6.43
CA THR A 76 -19.50 18.73 6.59
C THR A 76 -20.14 18.25 5.29
N THR A 77 -20.44 19.15 4.36
CA THR A 77 -20.95 18.84 3.00
C THR A 77 -19.86 18.20 2.12
N TYR A 78 -18.58 18.51 2.33
CA TYR A 78 -17.49 17.76 1.70
C TYR A 78 -17.50 16.29 2.11
N GLY A 79 -17.93 15.96 3.33
CA GLY A 79 -18.17 14.59 3.78
C GLY A 79 -19.18 13.85 2.89
N TYR A 80 -20.28 14.50 2.51
CA TYR A 80 -21.28 13.92 1.61
C TYR A 80 -20.75 13.66 0.19
N TYR A 81 -19.96 14.57 -0.37
CA TYR A 81 -19.36 14.36 -1.70
C TYR A 81 -18.20 13.34 -1.65
N LYS A 82 -17.44 13.31 -0.55
CA LYS A 82 -16.46 12.25 -0.27
C LYS A 82 -17.16 10.89 -0.21
N GLU A 83 -18.29 10.77 0.47
CA GLU A 83 -19.10 9.54 0.48
C GLU A 83 -19.56 9.14 -0.92
N LYS A 84 -19.95 10.09 -1.77
CA LYS A 84 -20.35 9.79 -3.15
C LYS A 84 -19.18 9.26 -3.98
N LEU A 85 -17.99 9.82 -3.80
CA LEU A 85 -16.75 9.34 -4.42
C LEU A 85 -16.36 7.96 -3.89
N ILE A 86 -16.48 7.73 -2.59
CA ILE A 86 -16.31 6.42 -1.95
C ILE A 86 -17.24 5.38 -2.56
N LYS A 87 -18.54 5.68 -2.66
CA LYS A 87 -19.54 4.79 -3.29
C LYS A 87 -19.20 4.49 -4.75
N LEU A 88 -18.71 5.49 -5.49
CA LEU A 88 -18.25 5.31 -6.86
C LEU A 88 -17.05 4.36 -6.91
N CYS A 89 -16.01 4.59 -6.10
CA CYS A 89 -14.84 3.71 -6.01
C CYS A 89 -15.19 2.28 -5.59
N GLN A 90 -16.13 2.11 -4.66
CA GLN A 90 -16.62 0.81 -4.21
C GLN A 90 -17.43 0.06 -5.27
N SER A 91 -18.09 0.78 -6.18
CA SER A 91 -18.87 0.19 -7.28
C SER A 91 -18.01 -0.33 -8.43
N MET A 92 -16.69 -0.07 -8.42
CA MET A 92 -15.79 -0.52 -9.47
C MET A 92 -15.43 -1.99 -9.30
N ASP A 93 -15.75 -2.81 -10.31
CA ASP A 93 -15.46 -4.25 -10.31
C ASP A 93 -13.96 -4.55 -10.26
N SER A 94 -13.13 -3.69 -10.86
CA SER A 94 -11.67 -3.87 -10.88
C SER A 94 -10.97 -2.52 -10.88
N PHE A 95 -9.98 -2.37 -10.01
CA PHE A 95 -9.17 -1.16 -9.95
C PHE A 95 -7.72 -1.49 -9.60
N CYS A 96 -6.84 -0.56 -9.93
CA CYS A 96 -5.44 -0.57 -9.60
C CYS A 96 -5.12 0.65 -8.73
N VAL A 97 -4.29 0.48 -7.70
CA VAL A 97 -3.82 1.60 -6.88
C VAL A 97 -2.38 1.90 -7.25
N THR A 98 -2.10 3.13 -7.65
CA THR A 98 -0.73 3.64 -7.79
C THR A 98 -0.31 4.32 -6.50
N VAL A 99 0.83 3.91 -5.96
CA VAL A 99 1.42 4.44 -4.73
C VAL A 99 2.77 5.04 -5.06
N ASP A 100 2.94 6.32 -4.75
CA ASP A 100 4.18 7.06 -5.00
C ASP A 100 4.69 7.70 -3.72
N PHE A 101 5.94 7.42 -3.34
CA PHE A 101 6.58 8.00 -2.17
C PHE A 101 7.73 8.89 -2.62
N TRP A 102 7.77 10.12 -2.14
CA TRP A 102 8.89 11.01 -2.39
C TRP A 102 9.27 11.79 -1.13
N THR A 103 10.51 12.27 -1.10
CA THR A 103 10.99 13.21 -0.08
C THR A 103 11.30 14.53 -0.76
N GLU A 104 10.65 15.60 -0.30
CA GLU A 104 10.88 16.94 -0.79
C GLU A 104 12.23 17.44 -0.24
N SER A 105 13.15 17.82 -1.13
CA SER A 105 14.56 17.99 -0.80
C SER A 105 14.88 19.27 -0.02
N TYR A 106 13.95 20.22 0.03
CA TYR A 106 14.17 21.53 0.65
C TYR A 106 13.74 21.54 2.12
N THR A 107 12.56 21.01 2.40
CA THR A 107 11.95 20.84 3.73
C THR A 107 12.36 19.53 4.39
N GLY A 108 12.77 18.53 3.60
CA GLY A 108 13.06 17.18 4.09
C GLY A 108 11.80 16.35 4.40
N LEU A 109 10.60 16.87 4.11
CA LEU A 109 9.34 16.18 4.37
C LEU A 109 9.11 15.07 3.36
N SER A 110 8.66 13.92 3.83
CA SER A 110 8.25 12.80 2.98
C SER A 110 6.74 12.79 2.78
N TYR A 111 6.31 12.39 1.59
CA TYR A 111 4.91 12.35 1.19
C TYR A 111 4.58 11.02 0.51
N CYS A 112 3.31 10.66 0.54
CA CYS A 112 2.71 9.53 -0.15
C CYS A 112 1.55 10.03 -1.02
N GLY A 113 1.67 9.87 -2.33
CA GLY A 113 0.59 10.05 -3.28
C GLY A 113 -0.13 8.73 -3.52
N LEU A 114 -1.46 8.75 -3.40
CA LEU A 114 -2.29 7.58 -3.65
C LEU A 114 -3.32 7.91 -4.72
N SER A 115 -3.31 7.17 -5.84
CA SER A 115 -4.31 7.32 -6.90
C SER A 115 -4.92 5.97 -7.27
N LEU A 116 -6.24 5.96 -7.44
CA LEU A 116 -7.01 4.81 -7.90
C LEU A 116 -7.22 4.93 -9.41
N ASN A 117 -6.94 3.85 -10.12
CA ASN A 117 -7.07 3.77 -11.57
C ASN A 117 -8.06 2.67 -11.93
N HIS A 118 -9.03 3.01 -12.77
CA HIS A 118 -10.09 2.11 -13.21
C HIS A 118 -10.29 2.26 -14.72
N ILE A 119 -10.61 1.16 -15.40
CA ILE A 119 -11.04 1.19 -16.80
C ILE A 119 -12.53 0.91 -16.80
N ASP A 120 -13.31 1.87 -17.27
CA ASP A 120 -14.76 1.72 -17.33
C ASP A 120 -15.19 0.73 -18.44
N PRO A 121 -16.47 0.29 -18.47
CA PRO A 121 -16.98 -0.61 -19.49
C PRO A 121 -16.87 -0.08 -20.93
N THR A 122 -16.61 1.23 -21.10
CA THR A 122 -16.36 1.86 -22.40
C THR A 122 -14.88 1.91 -22.77
N PHE A 123 -14.02 1.24 -22.00
CA PHE A 123 -12.57 1.17 -22.16
C PHE A 123 -11.85 2.52 -21.98
N TYR A 124 -12.45 3.46 -21.27
CA TYR A 124 -11.77 4.70 -20.89
C TYR A 124 -11.11 4.56 -19.53
N SER A 125 -9.84 4.96 -19.46
CA SER A 125 -9.07 5.00 -18.22
C SER A 125 -9.47 6.22 -17.39
N GLN A 126 -9.83 5.97 -16.14
CA GLN A 126 -10.18 6.97 -15.15
C GLN A 126 -9.17 6.88 -14.00
N SER A 127 -8.60 8.02 -13.63
CA SER A 127 -7.67 8.12 -12.50
C SER A 127 -8.23 9.10 -11.47
N PHE A 128 -8.34 8.63 -10.23
CA PHE A 128 -8.85 9.36 -9.10
C PHE A 128 -7.73 9.54 -8.07
N LEU A 129 -7.29 10.78 -7.87
CA LEU A 129 -6.37 11.10 -6.78
C LEU A 129 -7.14 10.93 -5.46
N LEU A 130 -6.77 9.92 -4.66
CA LEU A 130 -7.35 9.71 -3.34
C LEU A 130 -6.76 10.70 -2.33
N GLY A 131 -5.48 11.03 -2.48
CA GLY A 131 -4.85 12.11 -1.74
C GLY A 131 -3.33 12.14 -1.86
N CYS A 132 -2.77 13.20 -1.28
CA CYS A 132 -1.36 13.33 -0.96
C CYS A 132 -1.26 13.44 0.56
N PHE A 133 -0.57 12.49 1.18
CA PHE A 133 -0.51 12.35 2.62
C PHE A 133 0.91 12.59 3.10
N PRO A 134 1.13 13.39 4.16
CA PRO A 134 2.44 13.46 4.79
C PRO A 134 2.81 12.09 5.37
N TYR A 135 4.05 11.67 5.17
CA TYR A 135 4.59 10.40 5.63
C TYR A 135 5.77 10.67 6.57
N GLU A 136 5.49 10.87 7.85
CA GLU A 136 6.50 11.30 8.85
C GLU A 136 7.14 10.15 9.64
N MET A 137 7.04 8.90 9.16
CA MET A 137 7.45 7.77 9.98
C MET A 137 8.98 7.57 9.97
N GLU A 138 9.59 7.56 11.16
CA GLU A 138 11.03 7.29 11.37
C GLU A 138 11.48 5.94 10.80
N ASN A 139 10.54 4.99 10.65
CA ASN A 139 10.81 3.60 10.28
C ASN A 139 10.20 3.25 8.91
N LYS A 140 10.98 3.43 7.84
CA LYS A 140 10.62 3.11 6.44
C LYS A 140 10.60 1.60 6.14
N ARG A 141 10.12 0.76 7.07
CA ARG A 141 9.95 -0.69 6.84
C ARG A 141 8.73 -0.93 5.96
N ALA A 142 8.79 -1.99 5.16
CA ALA A 142 7.72 -2.40 4.26
C ALA A 142 6.35 -2.53 4.94
N LEU A 143 6.29 -3.09 6.15
CA LEU A 143 5.04 -3.24 6.91
C LEU A 143 4.41 -1.92 7.34
N THR A 144 5.24 -0.95 7.73
CA THR A 144 4.79 0.38 8.11
C THR A 144 4.14 1.08 6.91
N ILE A 145 4.80 0.98 5.75
CA ILE A 145 4.29 1.49 4.48
C ILE A 145 2.98 0.80 4.11
N ARG A 146 2.91 -0.52 4.26
CA ARG A 146 1.70 -1.31 3.95
C ARG A 146 0.52 -0.88 4.81
N SER A 147 0.73 -0.84 6.12
CA SER A 147 -0.32 -0.49 7.09
C SER A 147 -0.82 0.92 6.84
N PHE A 148 0.09 1.87 6.59
CA PHE A 148 -0.25 3.24 6.22
C PHE A 148 -1.12 3.31 4.95
N VAL A 149 -0.77 2.57 3.90
CA VAL A 149 -1.56 2.53 2.65
C VAL A 149 -2.91 1.82 2.86
N GLU A 150 -2.95 0.73 3.64
CA GLU A 150 -4.18 0.02 3.97
C GLU A 150 -5.14 0.90 4.80
N ASP A 151 -4.62 1.68 5.75
CA ASP A 151 -5.40 2.63 6.55
C ASP A 151 -6.03 3.71 5.67
N ILE A 152 -5.25 4.31 4.76
CA ILE A 152 -5.78 5.27 3.79
C ILE A 152 -6.88 4.62 2.93
N LEU A 153 -6.65 3.41 2.41
CA LEU A 153 -7.65 2.74 1.59
C LEU A 153 -8.93 2.40 2.37
N ASN A 154 -8.78 2.00 3.65
CA ASN A 154 -9.91 1.72 4.54
C ASN A 154 -10.77 2.97 4.78
N ASP A 155 -10.17 4.17 4.84
CA ASP A 155 -10.92 5.44 4.91
C ASP A 155 -11.79 5.70 3.68
N PHE A 156 -11.43 5.12 2.53
CA PHE A 156 -12.25 5.12 1.32
C PHE A 156 -13.13 3.87 1.20
N GLY A 157 -13.19 3.03 2.25
CA GLY A 157 -13.90 1.76 2.26
C GLY A 157 -13.40 0.78 1.19
N LEU A 158 -12.12 0.89 0.83
CA LEU A 158 -11.43 0.03 -0.12
C LEU A 158 -10.53 -0.94 0.63
N LYS A 159 -10.43 -2.17 0.13
CA LYS A 159 -9.50 -3.18 0.64
C LYS A 159 -8.69 -3.76 -0.50
N LEU A 160 -7.40 -3.94 -0.25
CA LEU A 160 -6.51 -4.71 -1.11
C LEU A 160 -6.89 -6.19 -1.02
N ASN A 161 -6.99 -6.86 -2.16
CA ASN A 161 -7.24 -8.29 -2.29
C ASN A 161 -6.43 -8.85 -3.47
N GLU A 162 -6.50 -10.17 -3.69
CA GLU A 162 -5.74 -10.88 -4.74
C GLU A 162 -6.02 -10.36 -6.17
N GLU A 163 -7.17 -9.73 -6.41
CA GLU A 163 -7.58 -9.21 -7.72
C GLU A 163 -7.17 -7.73 -7.94
N LYS A 164 -6.77 -7.02 -6.88
CA LYS A 164 -6.46 -5.59 -6.92
C LYS A 164 -4.96 -5.37 -6.98
N LEU A 165 -4.52 -4.86 -8.11
CA LEU A 165 -3.13 -4.60 -8.41
C LEU A 165 -2.66 -3.31 -7.73
N ILE A 166 -1.46 -3.37 -7.13
CA ILE A 166 -0.76 -2.20 -6.63
C ILE A 166 0.43 -1.94 -7.56
N MET A 167 0.48 -0.73 -8.10
CA MET A 167 1.63 -0.24 -8.85
C MET A 167 2.43 0.70 -7.96
N SER A 168 3.58 0.22 -7.51
CA SER A 168 4.59 1.02 -6.85
C SER A 168 5.81 1.17 -7.76
N ASP A 169 6.74 2.01 -7.34
CA ASP A 169 8.07 1.98 -7.93
C ASP A 169 8.78 0.63 -7.69
N ASN A 170 9.95 0.48 -8.33
CA ASN A 170 10.76 -0.73 -8.27
C ASN A 170 11.70 -0.76 -7.03
N GLU A 171 11.48 0.12 -6.04
CA GLU A 171 12.30 0.17 -4.82
C GLU A 171 12.18 -1.17 -4.06
N PRO A 172 13.29 -1.73 -3.55
CA PRO A 172 13.27 -3.00 -2.80
C PRO A 172 12.26 -3.03 -1.64
N THR A 173 12.08 -1.90 -0.95
CA THR A 173 11.11 -1.77 0.16
C THR A 173 9.69 -1.90 -0.35
N MET A 174 9.34 -1.20 -1.44
CA MET A 174 8.00 -1.20 -2.04
C MET A 174 7.62 -2.57 -2.61
N LYS A 175 8.58 -3.32 -3.15
CA LYS A 175 8.35 -4.72 -3.54
C LYS A 175 7.99 -5.60 -2.36
N CYS A 176 8.70 -5.49 -1.25
CA CYS A 176 8.41 -6.26 -0.04
C CYS A 176 7.02 -5.93 0.53
N THR A 177 6.63 -4.65 0.49
CA THR A 177 5.33 -4.18 0.98
C THR A 177 4.18 -4.94 0.34
N PHE A 178 4.28 -5.23 -0.97
CA PHE A 178 3.16 -5.72 -1.77
C PHE A 178 3.36 -7.13 -2.37
N ASN A 179 4.53 -7.76 -2.20
CA ASN A 179 4.82 -9.10 -2.69
C ASN A 179 5.12 -10.05 -1.50
N LEU A 180 4.07 -10.59 -0.88
CA LEU A 180 4.18 -11.45 0.31
C LEU A 180 4.27 -12.94 -0.07
N ASN A 181 5.46 -13.42 -0.44
CA ASN A 181 5.69 -14.85 -0.71
C ASN A 181 6.56 -15.51 0.37
N SER A 182 6.02 -16.57 1.00
CA SER A 182 6.73 -17.38 2.00
C SER A 182 8.05 -17.99 1.48
N GLN A 183 8.15 -18.26 0.18
CA GLN A 183 9.37 -18.78 -0.46
C GLN A 183 10.48 -17.72 -0.53
N GLU A 184 10.13 -16.47 -0.87
CA GLU A 184 11.11 -15.38 -0.94
C GLU A 184 11.66 -15.06 0.45
N LEU A 185 10.80 -15.04 1.47
CA LEU A 185 11.20 -14.91 2.87
C LEU A 185 12.23 -15.99 3.26
N PHE A 186 11.95 -17.25 2.93
CA PHE A 186 12.87 -18.34 3.24
C PHE A 186 14.22 -18.20 2.52
N VAL A 187 14.21 -17.78 1.25
CA VAL A 187 15.43 -17.54 0.46
C VAL A 187 16.28 -16.42 1.07
N ASP A 188 15.66 -15.30 1.43
CA ASP A 188 16.35 -14.16 2.02
C ASP A 188 16.93 -14.52 3.41
N VAL A 189 16.17 -15.21 4.28
CA VAL A 189 16.69 -15.71 5.56
C VAL A 189 17.88 -16.64 5.35
N LYS A 190 17.77 -17.62 4.44
CA LYS A 190 18.86 -18.57 4.15
C LYS A 190 20.11 -17.86 3.65
N GLN A 191 19.96 -16.84 2.79
CA GLN A 191 21.05 -16.04 2.28
C GLN A 191 21.75 -15.28 3.41
N ILE A 192 21.00 -14.56 4.25
CA ILE A 192 21.55 -13.77 5.36
C ILE A 192 22.30 -14.68 6.34
N VAL A 193 21.70 -15.80 6.76
CA VAL A 193 22.33 -16.76 7.66
C VAL A 193 23.66 -17.27 7.10
N SER A 194 23.68 -17.61 5.81
CA SER A 194 24.88 -18.11 5.14
C SER A 194 25.97 -17.05 5.10
N SER A 195 25.63 -15.81 4.73
CA SER A 195 26.57 -14.70 4.63
C SER A 195 27.11 -14.25 5.99
N VAL A 196 26.28 -14.15 7.03
CA VAL A 196 26.72 -13.79 8.39
C VAL A 196 27.74 -14.79 8.93
N ARG A 197 27.55 -16.09 8.63
CA ARG A 197 28.51 -17.13 9.00
C ARG A 197 29.82 -17.05 8.21
N GLN A 198 29.75 -16.80 6.91
CA GLN A 198 30.94 -16.63 6.06
C GLN A 198 31.78 -15.42 6.48
N MET A 199 31.13 -14.32 6.89
CA MET A 199 31.82 -13.11 7.35
C MET A 199 32.31 -13.18 8.80
N HIS A 200 32.16 -14.33 9.48
CA HIS A 200 32.51 -14.51 10.90
C HIS A 200 31.87 -13.49 11.86
N LYS A 201 30.74 -12.87 11.46
CA LYS A 201 29.99 -11.89 12.27
C LYS A 201 29.08 -12.54 13.31
N GLN A 202 28.96 -13.86 13.30
CA GLN A 202 28.16 -14.64 14.26
C GLN A 202 28.56 -14.40 15.73
N ARG A 203 29.81 -14.01 16.00
CA ARG A 203 30.29 -13.68 17.35
C ARG A 203 29.60 -12.45 17.96
N ASN A 204 28.95 -11.62 17.14
CA ASN A 204 28.25 -10.42 17.58
C ASN A 204 26.77 -10.68 17.90
N LEU A 205 26.31 -11.94 17.83
CA LEU A 205 24.93 -12.33 18.08
C LEU A 205 24.82 -13.11 19.40
N SER A 206 23.70 -12.94 20.11
CA SER A 206 23.39 -13.65 21.35
C SER A 206 23.19 -15.16 21.14
N LYS A 207 22.67 -15.56 19.97
CA LYS A 207 22.47 -16.96 19.59
C LYS A 207 23.23 -17.34 18.32
N LYS A 208 23.66 -18.60 18.28
CA LYS A 208 24.35 -19.18 17.14
C LYS A 208 23.35 -19.54 16.04
N LEU A 209 23.24 -18.68 15.02
CA LEU A 209 22.52 -18.99 13.76
C LEU A 209 22.75 -20.43 13.27
N VAL A 210 21.64 -21.10 12.96
CA VAL A 210 21.58 -22.48 12.48
C VAL A 210 21.56 -22.47 10.95
N LEU A 211 22.47 -23.20 10.30
CA LEU A 211 22.41 -23.37 8.84
C LEU A 211 21.29 -24.34 8.50
N TYR A 212 20.56 -24.02 7.45
CA TYR A 212 19.65 -24.97 6.82
C TYR A 212 20.42 -26.23 6.35
N SER A 213 19.93 -27.41 6.73
CA SER A 213 20.43 -28.69 6.24
C SER A 213 19.29 -29.47 5.60
N ASP A 214 19.45 -29.87 4.33
CA ASP A 214 18.46 -30.72 3.63
C ASP A 214 18.27 -32.10 4.27
N THR A 215 19.23 -32.55 5.08
CA THR A 215 19.22 -33.89 5.69
C THR A 215 18.36 -34.02 6.95
N ARG A 216 17.78 -32.93 7.47
CA ARG A 216 16.92 -32.95 8.65
C ARG A 216 15.77 -31.96 8.47
N PHE A 217 14.53 -32.47 8.47
CA PHE A 217 13.33 -31.65 8.34
C PHE A 217 13.23 -30.53 9.39
N SER A 218 13.77 -30.74 10.60
CA SER A 218 13.84 -29.73 11.67
C SER A 218 14.83 -28.59 11.39
N GLY A 219 15.70 -28.71 10.38
CA GLY A 219 16.71 -27.71 10.05
C GLY A 219 16.13 -26.39 9.53
N ALA A 220 15.02 -26.44 8.80
CA ALA A 220 14.32 -25.23 8.34
C ALA A 220 13.71 -24.47 9.52
N TYR A 221 12.94 -25.16 10.35
CA TYR A 221 12.30 -24.56 11.52
C TYR A 221 13.32 -24.01 12.52
N ALA A 222 14.36 -24.78 12.85
CA ALA A 222 15.42 -24.34 13.75
C ALA A 222 16.18 -23.10 13.22
N MET A 223 16.38 -22.99 11.90
CA MET A 223 16.96 -21.79 11.28
C MET A 223 16.05 -20.57 11.47
N LEU A 224 14.75 -20.70 11.17
CA LEU A 224 13.79 -19.61 11.26
C LEU A 224 13.61 -19.10 12.69
N VAL A 225 13.48 -20.01 13.67
CA VAL A 225 13.35 -19.63 15.09
C VAL A 225 14.58 -18.90 15.60
N VAL A 226 15.78 -19.44 15.35
CA VAL A 226 17.02 -18.79 15.80
C VAL A 226 17.24 -17.46 15.08
N PHE A 227 16.83 -17.35 13.81
CA PHE A 227 16.88 -16.10 13.07
C PHE A 227 15.92 -15.05 13.67
N GLN A 228 14.68 -15.46 13.99
CA GLN A 228 13.69 -14.62 14.66
C GLN A 228 14.19 -14.13 16.03
N ASP A 229 14.82 -15.01 16.81
CA ASP A 229 15.36 -14.68 18.13
C ASP A 229 16.44 -13.58 18.10
N VAL A 230 17.18 -13.47 17.01
CA VAL A 230 18.28 -12.50 16.86
C VAL A 230 17.96 -11.41 15.83
N TYR A 231 16.69 -11.27 15.45
CA TYR A 231 16.26 -10.40 14.35
C TYR A 231 16.75 -8.96 14.57
N ASP A 232 16.42 -8.35 15.72
CA ASP A 232 16.85 -6.99 16.07
C ASP A 232 18.38 -6.80 16.15
N GLU A 233 19.13 -7.86 16.46
CA GLU A 233 20.59 -7.81 16.50
C GLU A 233 21.19 -7.83 15.09
N LEU A 234 20.56 -8.54 14.16
CA LEU A 234 21.01 -8.65 12.77
C LEU A 234 21.05 -7.29 12.10
N GLY A 235 20.02 -6.46 12.26
CA GLY A 235 19.96 -5.12 11.68
C GLY A 235 21.19 -4.24 11.98
N LYS A 236 21.87 -4.48 13.09
CA LYS A 236 23.05 -3.71 13.54
C LYS A 236 24.38 -4.19 12.94
N ILE A 237 24.43 -5.42 12.40
CA ILE A 237 25.67 -6.07 11.99
C ILE A 237 25.77 -6.31 10.47
N LEU A 238 24.67 -6.19 9.75
CA LEU A 238 24.61 -6.41 8.30
C LEU A 238 25.29 -5.27 7.53
N ASP A 239 25.88 -5.63 6.39
CA ASP A 239 26.38 -4.64 5.44
C ASP A 239 25.25 -4.12 4.54
N SER A 240 25.51 -3.08 3.73
CA SER A 240 24.50 -2.46 2.87
C SER A 240 23.82 -3.44 1.91
N LYS A 241 24.55 -4.46 1.42
CA LYS A 241 24.02 -5.47 0.50
C LYS A 241 23.03 -6.41 1.20
N LEU A 242 23.37 -6.89 2.39
CA LEU A 242 22.50 -7.79 3.16
C LEU A 242 21.38 -7.03 3.86
N LEU A 243 21.55 -5.74 4.14
CA LEU A 243 20.50 -4.89 4.67
C LEU A 243 19.31 -4.84 3.71
N THR A 244 19.55 -4.80 2.39
CA THR A 244 18.47 -4.89 1.39
C THR A 244 17.71 -6.21 1.44
N ALA A 245 18.37 -7.33 1.74
CA ALA A 245 17.69 -8.61 1.91
C ALA A 245 16.95 -8.70 3.25
N TYR A 246 17.55 -8.16 4.31
CA TYR A 246 16.96 -8.10 5.63
C TYR A 246 15.70 -7.23 5.67
N SER A 247 15.73 -6.07 5.01
CA SER A 247 14.56 -5.17 4.90
C SER A 247 13.40 -5.77 4.09
N ARG A 248 13.64 -6.85 3.32
CA ARG A 248 12.61 -7.59 2.59
C ARG A 248 11.92 -8.67 3.44
N ILE A 249 12.36 -8.90 4.68
CA ILE A 249 11.76 -9.90 5.55
C ILE A 249 10.62 -9.26 6.36
N ASP A 250 9.42 -9.82 6.22
CA ASP A 250 8.28 -9.52 7.09
C ASP A 250 8.46 -10.32 8.40
N GLU A 251 8.77 -9.62 9.50
CA GLU A 251 9.01 -10.19 10.83
C GLU A 251 7.75 -10.83 11.42
N ASP A 252 6.59 -10.24 11.19
CA ASP A 252 5.32 -10.77 11.68
C ASP A 252 4.94 -12.04 10.88
N LEU A 253 5.14 -12.05 9.56
CA LEU A 253 4.97 -13.26 8.75
C LEU A 253 5.98 -14.34 9.14
N LEU A 254 7.23 -13.98 9.44
CA LEU A 254 8.24 -14.90 9.98
C LEU A 254 7.74 -15.49 11.32
N ARG A 255 7.21 -14.67 12.22
CA ARG A 255 6.62 -15.12 13.49
C ARG A 255 5.44 -16.06 13.26
N ASP A 256 4.50 -15.68 12.40
CA ASP A 256 3.33 -16.49 12.07
C ASP A 256 3.74 -17.86 11.47
N ILE A 257 4.75 -17.87 10.59
CA ILE A 257 5.33 -19.10 10.02
C ILE A 257 5.98 -19.94 11.13
N CYS A 258 6.77 -19.34 12.03
CA CYS A 258 7.38 -20.05 13.16
C CYS A 258 6.32 -20.66 14.08
N GLU A 259 5.28 -19.92 14.44
CA GLU A 259 4.17 -20.41 15.26
C GLU A 259 3.39 -21.54 14.58
N PHE A 260 3.16 -21.41 13.27
CA PHE A 260 2.52 -22.45 12.48
C PHE A 260 3.36 -23.72 12.34
N LEU A 261 4.69 -23.61 12.21
CA LEU A 261 5.60 -24.74 12.08
C LEU A 261 5.92 -25.43 13.41
N PHE A 262 5.78 -24.75 14.54
CA PHE A 262 6.06 -25.30 15.88
C PHE A 262 5.33 -26.64 16.18
N PRO A 263 4.01 -26.78 15.89
CA PRO A 263 3.32 -28.07 15.98
C PRO A 263 3.96 -29.21 15.19
N PHE A 264 4.52 -28.91 14.00
CA PHE A 264 5.14 -29.92 13.14
C PHE A 264 6.47 -30.39 13.72
N ASP A 265 7.29 -29.46 14.21
CA ASP A 265 8.54 -29.78 14.91
C ASP A 265 8.28 -30.63 16.17
N THR A 266 7.27 -30.24 16.95
CA THR A 266 6.81 -30.99 18.12
C THR A 266 6.38 -32.42 17.75
N ALA A 267 5.63 -32.58 16.65
CA ALA A 267 5.20 -33.90 16.18
C ALA A 267 6.39 -34.77 15.76
N ILE A 268 7.38 -34.21 15.06
CA ILE A 268 8.60 -34.91 14.66
C ILE A 268 9.37 -35.40 15.88
N HIS A 269 9.59 -34.54 16.87
CA HIS A 269 10.27 -34.91 18.11
C HIS A 269 9.49 -35.96 18.90
N THR A 270 8.17 -35.84 18.96
CA THR A 270 7.29 -36.78 19.65
C THR A 270 7.31 -38.17 19.01
N LEU A 271 7.33 -38.24 17.68
CA LEU A 271 7.33 -39.52 16.94
C LEU A 271 8.72 -40.17 16.88
N SER A 272 9.76 -39.36 17.07
CA SER A 272 11.16 -39.80 17.07
C SER A 272 11.66 -40.27 18.46
N ASP A 273 10.80 -40.30 19.49
CA ASP A 273 11.15 -40.79 20.83
C ASP A 273 11.39 -42.31 20.82
N SER A 274 12.59 -42.74 21.19
CA SER A 274 12.99 -44.14 21.25
C SER A 274 12.72 -44.80 22.61
N LYS A 275 12.36 -44.02 23.64
CA LYS A 275 12.15 -44.49 25.01
C LYS A 275 10.68 -44.78 25.31
N ARG A 276 9.76 -44.33 24.46
CA ARG A 276 8.31 -44.49 24.64
C ARG A 276 7.69 -45.01 23.35
N PRO A 277 6.63 -45.84 23.40
CA PRO A 277 5.91 -46.22 22.19
C PRO A 277 5.35 -44.97 21.48
N THR A 278 5.61 -44.81 20.19
CA THR A 278 5.18 -43.62 19.42
C THR A 278 4.15 -43.93 18.34
N LEU A 279 4.05 -45.20 17.90
CA LEU A 279 3.18 -45.60 16.79
C LEU A 279 1.71 -45.22 16.99
N HIS A 280 1.19 -45.38 18.21
CA HIS A 280 -0.20 -45.03 18.55
C HIS A 280 -0.48 -43.52 18.43
N ARG A 281 0.55 -42.68 18.36
CA ARG A 281 0.44 -41.21 18.25
C ARG A 281 0.39 -40.74 16.80
N VAL A 282 0.73 -41.59 15.84
CA VAL A 282 0.82 -41.22 14.42
C VAL A 282 -0.53 -40.71 13.90
N VAL A 283 -1.62 -41.45 14.10
CA VAL A 283 -2.95 -41.06 13.60
C VAL A 283 -3.47 -39.79 14.29
N PRO A 284 -3.44 -39.67 15.63
CA PRO A 284 -3.84 -38.43 16.30
C PRO A 284 -3.01 -37.21 15.89
N LEU A 285 -1.68 -37.35 15.75
CA LEU A 285 -0.81 -36.25 15.33
C LEU A 285 -1.05 -35.88 13.87
N LYS A 286 -1.27 -36.85 12.97
CA LYS A 286 -1.64 -36.56 11.58
C LYS A 286 -2.92 -35.72 11.52
N GLN A 287 -3.98 -36.13 12.22
CA GLN A 287 -5.23 -35.37 12.24
C GLN A 287 -5.06 -33.98 12.87
N PHE A 288 -4.29 -33.89 13.96
CA PHE A 288 -3.97 -32.61 14.59
C PHE A 288 -3.26 -31.64 13.63
N LEU A 289 -2.28 -32.12 12.85
CA LEU A 289 -1.57 -31.31 11.87
C LEU A 289 -2.47 -30.92 10.69
N ILE A 290 -3.33 -31.80 10.20
CA ILE A 290 -4.34 -31.48 9.16
C ILE A 290 -5.23 -30.32 9.64
N ASN A 291 -5.73 -30.41 10.88
CA ASN A 291 -6.57 -29.34 11.43
C ASN A 291 -5.82 -28.00 11.53
N LYS A 292 -4.50 -28.01 11.71
CA LYS A 292 -3.66 -26.80 11.71
C LYS A 292 -3.41 -26.23 10.31
N CYS A 293 -3.52 -27.04 9.26
CA CYS A 293 -3.43 -26.59 7.87
C CYS A 293 -4.70 -25.91 7.35
N ASN A 294 -5.77 -25.83 8.13
CA ASN A 294 -6.98 -25.11 7.73
C ASN A 294 -6.65 -23.62 7.53
N ILE A 295 -7.02 -23.12 6.35
CA ILE A 295 -6.81 -21.72 5.95
C ILE A 295 -7.85 -20.85 6.66
N ASN A 296 -7.38 -19.83 7.37
CA ASN A 296 -8.23 -18.80 7.96
C ASN A 296 -8.21 -17.56 7.07
N ASN A 297 -9.33 -16.83 7.00
CA ASN A 297 -9.41 -15.60 6.19
C ASN A 297 -8.42 -14.53 6.67
N ASP A 298 -8.13 -14.51 7.98
CA ASP A 298 -7.22 -13.55 8.62
C ASP A 298 -5.73 -13.93 8.46
N ASP A 299 -5.41 -15.11 7.92
CA ASP A 299 -4.01 -15.48 7.69
C ASP A 299 -3.38 -14.58 6.61
N LYS A 300 -2.11 -14.21 6.81
CA LYS A 300 -1.30 -13.56 5.78
C LYS A 300 -1.13 -14.48 4.56
N GLU A 301 -1.02 -13.88 3.37
CA GLU A 301 -0.98 -14.60 2.10
C GLU A 301 0.13 -15.67 2.03
N GLY A 302 1.35 -15.33 2.47
CA GLY A 302 2.45 -16.29 2.55
C GLY A 302 2.14 -17.51 3.44
N LEU A 303 1.38 -17.32 4.53
CA LEU A 303 0.96 -18.41 5.41
C LEU A 303 -0.16 -19.24 4.78
N LYS A 304 -1.12 -18.61 4.10
CA LYS A 304 -2.19 -19.31 3.35
C LYS A 304 -1.60 -20.27 2.31
N GLN A 305 -0.62 -19.79 1.54
CA GLN A 305 0.09 -20.60 0.54
C GLN A 305 0.80 -21.79 1.18
N LEU A 306 1.48 -21.58 2.32
CA LEU A 306 2.18 -22.65 3.04
C LEU A 306 1.20 -23.70 3.60
N LYS A 307 0.09 -23.25 4.20
CA LYS A 307 -0.99 -24.10 4.71
C LYS A 307 -1.63 -24.94 3.59
N ALA A 308 -1.95 -24.32 2.45
CA ALA A 308 -2.50 -25.00 1.29
C ALA A 308 -1.57 -26.11 0.77
N LEU A 309 -0.27 -25.80 0.64
CA LEU A 309 0.73 -26.74 0.14
C LEU A 309 0.89 -27.96 1.06
N LEU A 310 0.92 -27.73 2.39
CA LEU A 310 1.04 -28.82 3.35
C LEU A 310 -0.27 -29.62 3.46
N GLY A 311 -1.43 -28.97 3.45
CA GLY A 311 -2.75 -29.62 3.43
C GLY A 311 -2.89 -30.60 2.26
N MET A 312 -2.58 -30.17 1.04
CA MET A 312 -2.60 -31.04 -0.15
C MET A 312 -1.69 -32.27 -0.03
N LYS A 313 -0.56 -32.15 0.69
CA LYS A 313 0.34 -33.30 0.90
C LYS A 313 -0.20 -34.31 1.91
N PHE A 314 -1.01 -33.89 2.88
CA PHE A 314 -1.64 -34.80 3.85
C PHE A 314 -2.87 -35.53 3.29
N GLU A 315 -3.55 -34.97 2.30
CA GLU A 315 -4.69 -35.61 1.63
C GLU A 315 -4.27 -36.69 0.63
N LYS A 316 -3.05 -36.60 0.08
CA LYS A 316 -2.52 -37.53 -0.92
C LYS A 316 -1.80 -38.77 -0.36
N GLY A 317 -1.65 -38.89 0.97
CA GLY A 317 -0.95 -40.01 1.63
C GLY A 317 -1.73 -40.59 2.78
#